data_AF-A0A963R5E1-F1
#
_entry.id   AF-A0A963R5E1-F1
#
_cell.length_a   1.000
_cell.length_b   1.000
_cell.length_c   1.000
_cell.angle_alpha   90.00
_cell.angle_beta   90.00
_cell.angle_gamma   90.00
#
_symmetry.space_group_name_H-M   'P 1'
#
loop_
_entity.id
_entity.type
_entity.pdbx_description
1 polymer ?
#
loop_
_entity_poly.entity_id
_entity_poly.type
_entity_poly.pdbx_seq_one_letter_code
_entity_poly.pdbx_strand_id
1 'polypeptide(L)'
;MVFFAVVGFMPNYLGHPDNYIEANPLATPAHIVPEWYFLTFYAILRAFTFNFFFVPAKLMGVLAMFSAILVWFFLPWLDRSPVRSSRYRPLYRKFFYALLLAMAVLFYCGGAPAEEPYVMASQIAALYYFAHFLIILPIVSSIERPDPLPFSITEAVLGKDEAAALDAAE
;
A
#
# COMPACT_ATOMS: atom_id res chain seq x y z
N MET A 1 3.51 12.24 -22.56
CA MET A 1 4.03 13.59 -22.22
C MET A 1 4.81 13.60 -20.91
N VAL A 2 4.27 13.14 -19.78
CA VAL A 2 4.99 13.12 -18.48
C VAL A 2 6.33 12.36 -18.53
N PHE A 3 6.35 11.16 -19.12
CA PHE A 3 7.59 10.38 -19.27
C PHE A 3 8.70 11.16 -19.99
N PHE A 4 8.40 11.77 -21.13
CA PHE A 4 9.35 12.59 -21.88
C PHE A 4 9.81 13.81 -21.09
N ALA A 5 8.91 14.42 -20.29
CA ALA A 5 9.29 15.55 -19.46
C ALA A 5 10.32 15.17 -18.38
N VAL A 6 10.10 14.04 -17.69
CA VAL A 6 11.02 13.55 -16.65
C VAL A 6 12.35 13.14 -17.26
N VAL A 7 12.34 12.30 -18.31
CA VAL A 7 13.58 11.81 -18.94
C VAL A 7 14.36 12.93 -19.63
N GLY A 8 13.66 13.86 -20.30
CA GLY A 8 14.30 14.91 -21.09
C GLY A 8 14.79 16.12 -20.29
N PHE A 9 14.05 16.54 -19.26
CA PHE A 9 14.34 17.78 -18.53
C PHE A 9 14.78 17.57 -17.08
N MET A 10 14.49 16.41 -16.47
CA MET A 10 14.81 16.14 -15.06
C MET A 10 15.27 14.68 -14.83
N PRO A 11 16.24 14.15 -15.60
CA PRO A 11 16.59 12.73 -15.59
C PRO A 11 17.07 12.23 -14.21
N ASN A 12 17.65 13.12 -13.40
CA ASN A 12 18.24 12.79 -12.10
C ASN A 12 17.29 13.03 -10.92
N TYR A 13 16.06 13.49 -11.15
CA TYR A 13 15.12 13.86 -10.08
C TYR A 13 14.72 12.68 -9.19
N LEU A 14 14.66 11.48 -9.75
CA LEU A 14 14.30 10.25 -9.03
C LEU A 14 15.51 9.43 -8.56
N GLY A 15 16.73 9.91 -8.83
CA GLY A 15 17.99 9.26 -8.45
C GLY A 15 18.58 9.84 -7.17
N HIS A 16 19.55 9.13 -6.58
CA HIS A 16 20.29 9.61 -5.43
C HIS A 16 21.60 10.28 -5.87
N PRO A 17 21.89 11.54 -5.47
CA PRO A 17 23.13 12.23 -5.84
C PRO A 17 24.41 11.47 -5.43
N ASP A 18 24.39 10.81 -4.27
CA ASP A 18 25.56 10.04 -3.79
C ASP A 18 25.94 8.86 -4.70
N ASN A 19 25.05 8.41 -5.59
CA ASN A 19 25.38 7.38 -6.58
C ASN A 19 26.28 7.88 -7.72
N TYR A 20 26.60 9.19 -7.76
CA TYR A 20 27.64 9.75 -8.62
C TYR A 20 29.04 9.73 -7.98
N ILE A 21 29.14 9.35 -6.70
CA ILE A 21 30.41 9.19 -5.99
C ILE A 21 30.82 7.72 -6.09
N GLU A 22 32.11 7.46 -6.33
CA GLU A 22 32.64 6.09 -6.36
C GLU A 22 32.45 5.38 -5.02
N ALA A 23 32.13 4.09 -5.06
CA ALA A 23 31.86 3.30 -3.87
C ALA A 23 33.07 3.25 -2.93
N ASN A 24 32.86 3.60 -1.65
CA ASN A 24 33.88 3.53 -0.61
C ASN A 24 33.47 2.54 0.49
N PRO A 25 34.07 1.35 0.58
CA PRO A 25 33.74 0.35 1.61
C PRO A 25 34.04 0.79 3.05
N LEU A 26 34.86 1.84 3.24
CA LEU A 26 35.30 2.34 4.54
C LEU A 26 34.46 3.52 5.04
N ALA A 27 33.53 4.05 4.24
CA ALA A 27 32.72 5.21 4.58
C ALA A 27 31.28 5.08 4.06
N THR A 28 30.31 5.18 4.96
CA THR A 28 28.89 5.28 4.60
C THR A 28 28.47 6.75 4.49
N PRO A 29 27.77 7.16 3.43
CA PRO A 29 27.21 8.51 3.33
C PRO A 29 26.28 8.83 4.51
N ALA A 30 26.29 10.09 4.96
CA ALA A 30 25.48 10.53 6.10
C ALA A 30 23.97 10.48 5.83
N HIS A 31 23.55 10.74 4.58
CA HIS A 31 22.16 10.70 4.13
C HIS A 31 21.90 9.48 3.25
N ILE A 32 22.17 8.28 3.77
CA ILE A 32 21.89 7.04 3.05
C ILE A 32 20.38 6.77 3.01
N VAL A 33 19.80 6.85 1.82
CA VAL A 33 18.38 6.61 1.57
C VAL A 33 18.23 5.64 0.41
N PRO A 34 17.40 4.59 0.51
CA PRO A 34 17.16 3.71 -0.63
C PRO A 34 16.33 4.42 -1.70
N GLU A 35 16.19 3.79 -2.86
CA GLU A 35 15.37 4.33 -3.93
C GLU A 35 13.90 4.46 -3.51
N TRP A 36 13.23 5.45 -4.11
CA TRP A 36 11.88 5.86 -3.70
C TRP A 36 10.87 4.70 -3.66
N TYR A 37 10.96 3.76 -4.60
CA TYR A 37 10.06 2.60 -4.67
C TYR A 37 10.31 1.55 -3.58
N PHE A 38 11.43 1.62 -2.85
CA PHE A 38 11.71 0.78 -1.69
C PHE A 38 11.38 1.44 -0.34
N LEU A 39 11.11 2.74 -0.31
CA LEU A 39 10.94 3.50 0.94
C LEU A 39 9.84 2.93 1.84
N THR A 40 8.70 2.54 1.28
CA THR A 40 7.57 2.00 2.06
C THR A 40 7.98 0.74 2.83
N PHE A 41 8.69 -0.18 2.18
CA PHE A 41 9.13 -1.44 2.81
C PHE A 41 10.33 -1.22 3.74
N TYR A 42 11.22 -0.28 3.38
CA TYR A 42 12.30 0.15 4.25
C TYR A 42 11.78 0.78 5.55
N ALA A 43 10.73 1.60 5.48
CA ALA A 43 10.06 2.17 6.65
C ALA A 43 9.50 1.08 7.58
N ILE A 44 8.87 0.06 7.00
CA ILE A 44 8.38 -1.12 7.77
C ILE A 44 9.55 -1.83 8.44
N LEU A 45 10.67 -2.07 7.74
CA LEU A 45 11.85 -2.75 8.31
C LEU A 45 12.38 -2.04 9.56
N ARG A 46 12.54 -0.73 9.50
CA ARG A 46 13.12 0.07 10.60
C ARG A 46 12.11 0.46 11.69
N ALA A 47 10.82 0.19 11.50
CA ALA A 47 9.80 0.43 12.52
C ALA A 47 9.97 -0.50 13.74
N PHE A 48 10.54 -1.69 13.55
CA PHE A 48 10.74 -2.70 14.60
C PHE A 48 12.05 -2.42 15.36
N THR A 49 11.96 -1.67 16.46
CA THR A 49 13.13 -1.22 17.23
C THR A 49 13.38 -1.99 18.53
N PHE A 50 12.39 -2.73 19.04
CA PHE A 50 12.49 -3.48 20.29
C PHE A 50 12.39 -4.99 20.06
N ASN A 51 13.03 -5.76 20.94
CA ASN A 51 12.98 -7.22 20.90
C ASN A 51 11.62 -7.70 21.43
N PHE A 52 11.02 -8.68 20.75
CA PHE A 52 9.75 -9.27 21.18
C PHE A 52 9.98 -10.71 21.64
N PHE A 53 9.82 -10.96 22.94
CA PHE A 53 10.13 -12.24 23.59
C PHE A 53 11.56 -12.72 23.24
N PHE A 54 11.68 -13.76 22.43
CA PHE A 54 12.94 -14.38 22.02
C PHE A 54 13.39 -13.96 20.60
N VAL A 55 12.62 -13.10 19.91
CA VAL A 55 12.91 -12.68 18.54
C VAL A 55 13.61 -11.31 18.54
N PRO A 56 14.85 -11.20 18.04
CA PRO A 56 15.55 -9.93 17.93
C PRO A 56 14.84 -8.94 17.00
N ALA A 57 14.86 -7.65 17.34
CA ALA A 57 14.29 -6.56 16.54
C ALA A 57 14.77 -6.60 15.09
N LYS A 58 16.06 -6.89 14.88
CA LYS A 58 16.66 -7.03 13.54
C LYS A 58 15.99 -8.14 12.73
N LEU A 59 15.72 -9.29 13.34
CA LEU A 59 15.05 -10.41 12.66
C LEU A 59 13.57 -10.07 12.42
N MET A 60 12.89 -9.48 13.40
CA MET A 60 11.51 -9.02 13.27
C MET A 60 11.33 -8.03 12.11
N GLY A 61 12.20 -7.03 11.98
CA GLY A 61 12.14 -6.06 10.89
C GLY A 61 12.30 -6.70 9.51
N VAL A 62 13.22 -7.67 9.37
CA VAL A 62 13.39 -8.42 8.12
C VAL A 62 12.14 -9.26 7.81
N LEU A 63 11.62 -10.00 8.78
CA LEU A 63 10.39 -10.80 8.63
C LEU A 63 9.19 -9.92 8.29
N ALA A 64 9.08 -8.73 8.89
CA ALA A 64 8.02 -7.78 8.59
C ALA A 64 8.14 -7.25 7.16
N MET A 65 9.33 -6.84 6.72
CA MET A 65 9.54 -6.35 5.36
C MET A 65 9.13 -7.40 4.30
N PHE A 66 9.57 -8.65 4.46
CA PHE A 66 9.20 -9.72 3.53
C PHE A 66 7.72 -10.10 3.65
N SER A 67 7.18 -10.18 4.86
CA SER A 67 5.77 -10.52 5.06
C SER A 67 4.82 -9.45 4.51
N ALA A 68 5.24 -8.18 4.51
CA ALA A 68 4.48 -7.09 3.89
C ALA A 68 4.28 -7.31 2.38
N ILE A 69 5.25 -7.90 1.68
CA ILE A 69 5.09 -8.27 0.27
C ILE A 69 4.34 -9.60 0.14
N LEU A 70 4.68 -10.59 0.97
CA LEU A 70 4.08 -11.93 0.91
C LEU A 70 2.57 -11.92 1.13
N VAL A 71 2.06 -10.99 1.95
CA VAL A 71 0.61 -10.90 2.24
C VAL A 71 -0.22 -10.67 0.97
N TRP A 72 0.35 -10.04 -0.06
CA TRP A 72 -0.34 -9.81 -1.33
C TRP A 72 -0.63 -11.09 -2.08
N PHE A 73 0.24 -12.10 -1.96
CA PHE A 73 -0.01 -13.41 -2.58
C PHE A 73 -1.20 -14.11 -1.92
N PHE A 74 -1.47 -13.84 -0.65
CA PHE A 74 -2.59 -14.44 0.06
C PHE A 74 -3.92 -13.68 -0.09
N LEU A 75 -3.94 -12.54 -0.79
CA LEU A 75 -5.13 -11.73 -1.01
C LEU A 75 -6.35 -12.51 -1.53
N PRO A 76 -6.22 -13.43 -2.51
CA PRO A 76 -7.36 -14.22 -2.99
C PRO A 76 -8.03 -15.09 -1.92
N TRP A 77 -7.33 -15.41 -0.83
CA TRP A 77 -7.85 -16.20 0.29
C TRP A 77 -8.30 -15.35 1.49
N LEU A 78 -7.71 -14.16 1.63
CA LEU A 78 -8.04 -13.19 2.68
C LEU A 78 -9.33 -12.43 2.35
N ASP A 79 -9.54 -12.05 1.08
CA ASP A 79 -10.79 -11.44 0.62
C ASP A 79 -11.75 -12.50 0.10
N ARG A 80 -12.80 -12.79 0.87
CA ARG A 80 -13.84 -13.77 0.53
C ARG A 80 -15.10 -13.10 -0.02
N SER A 81 -15.04 -11.82 -0.37
CA SER A 81 -16.22 -11.08 -0.79
C SER A 81 -16.67 -11.56 -2.17
N PRO A 82 -17.98 -11.81 -2.38
CA PRO A 82 -18.49 -12.18 -3.70
C PRO A 82 -18.37 -11.03 -4.72
N VAL A 83 -18.19 -9.78 -4.26
CA VAL A 83 -18.13 -8.60 -5.11
C VAL A 83 -16.69 -8.20 -5.39
N ARG A 84 -16.31 -8.30 -6.68
CA ARG A 84 -14.93 -8.05 -7.14
C ARG A 84 -14.52 -6.57 -7.07
N SER A 85 -15.43 -5.65 -7.38
CA SER A 85 -15.10 -4.23 -7.45
C SER A 85 -15.33 -3.55 -6.10
N SER A 86 -14.28 -2.91 -5.58
CA SER A 86 -14.32 -2.10 -4.36
C SER A 86 -15.26 -0.89 -4.46
N ARG A 87 -15.70 -0.51 -5.67
CA ARG A 87 -16.64 0.60 -5.87
C ARG A 87 -17.99 0.34 -5.22
N TYR A 88 -18.43 -0.93 -5.20
CA TYR A 88 -19.71 -1.38 -4.66
C TYR A 88 -19.58 -1.95 -3.24
N ARG A 89 -18.44 -1.68 -2.58
CA ARG A 89 -18.13 -2.11 -1.22
C ARG A 89 -17.88 -0.90 -0.34
N PRO A 90 -18.94 -0.27 0.21
CA PRO A 90 -18.85 1.03 0.84
C PRO A 90 -18.00 1.05 2.12
N LEU A 91 -17.98 -0.05 2.88
CA LEU A 91 -17.19 -0.19 4.10
C LEU A 91 -15.72 -0.47 3.74
N TYR A 92 -15.48 -1.42 2.83
CA TYR A 92 -14.12 -1.71 2.35
C TYR A 92 -13.45 -0.48 1.76
N ARG A 93 -14.17 0.33 0.97
CA ARG A 93 -13.66 1.56 0.37
C ARG A 93 -13.10 2.54 1.41
N LYS A 94 -13.73 2.67 2.59
CA LYS A 94 -13.24 3.54 3.67
C LYS A 94 -11.89 3.05 4.22
N PHE A 95 -11.80 1.76 4.51
CA PHE A 95 -10.54 1.15 5.00
C PHE A 95 -9.45 1.13 3.93
N PHE A 96 -9.81 1.03 2.65
CA PHE A 96 -8.86 1.14 1.56
C PHE A 96 -8.24 2.54 1.46
N TYR A 97 -9.02 3.61 1.62
CA TYR A 97 -8.45 4.97 1.68
C TYR A 97 -7.55 5.18 2.90
N ALA A 98 -7.88 4.58 4.04
CA ALA A 98 -6.98 4.59 5.19
C ALA A 98 -5.69 3.79 4.94
N LEU A 99 -5.73 2.70 4.16
CA LEU A 99 -4.53 2.00 3.68
C LEU A 99 -3.67 2.91 2.81
N LEU A 100 -4.27 3.63 1.85
CA LEU A 100 -3.53 4.58 1.01
C LEU A 100 -2.84 5.66 1.86
N LEU A 101 -3.51 6.17 2.89
CA LEU A 101 -2.92 7.12 3.84
C LEU A 101 -1.75 6.48 4.60
N ALA A 102 -1.92 5.27 5.12
CA ALA A 102 -0.83 4.56 5.83
C ALA A 102 0.37 4.30 4.91
N MET A 103 0.14 3.93 3.65
CA MET A 103 1.21 3.76 2.65
C MET A 103 1.91 5.08 2.34
N ALA A 104 1.18 6.20 2.24
CA ALA A 104 1.77 7.52 2.04
C ALA A 104 2.63 7.95 3.24
N VAL A 105 2.18 7.68 4.47
CA VAL A 105 2.96 7.93 5.69
C VAL A 105 4.23 7.08 5.70
N LEU A 106 4.14 5.78 5.38
CA LEU A 106 5.31 4.90 5.29
C LEU A 106 6.29 5.35 4.19
N PHE A 107 5.79 5.73 3.03
CA PHE A 107 6.60 6.25 1.94
C PHE A 107 7.41 7.49 2.37
N TYR A 108 6.74 8.45 3.02
CA TYR A 108 7.39 9.64 3.54
C TYR A 108 8.41 9.32 4.65
N CYS A 109 8.03 8.50 5.63
CA CYS A 109 8.92 8.17 6.74
C CYS A 109 10.12 7.31 6.31
N GLY A 110 10.03 6.56 5.22
CA GLY A 110 11.14 5.80 4.66
C GLY A 110 12.27 6.69 4.14
N GLY A 111 11.95 7.89 3.65
CA GLY A 111 12.95 8.89 3.24
C GLY A 111 13.38 9.83 4.37
N ALA A 112 12.70 9.82 5.50
CA ALA A 112 12.97 10.68 6.65
C ALA A 112 14.04 10.07 7.59
N PRO A 113 14.72 10.88 8.42
CA PRO A 113 15.67 10.41 9.43
C PRO A 113 15.06 9.37 10.38
N ALA A 114 15.88 8.43 10.86
CA ALA A 114 15.49 7.36 11.80
C ALA A 114 15.38 7.86 13.25
N GLU A 115 14.62 8.93 13.43
CA GLU A 115 14.44 9.63 14.70
C GLU A 115 12.95 9.86 14.97
N GLU A 116 12.60 10.18 16.21
CA GLU A 116 11.26 10.63 16.53
C GLU A 116 10.97 11.99 15.87
N PRO A 117 9.75 12.22 15.33
CA PRO A 117 8.53 11.40 15.45
C PRO A 117 8.33 10.36 14.33
N TYR A 118 9.25 10.23 13.39
CA TYR A 118 9.08 9.42 12.18
C TYR A 118 9.09 7.92 12.46
N VAL A 119 9.83 7.48 13.49
CA VAL A 119 9.83 6.10 13.95
C VAL A 119 8.45 5.71 14.47
N MET A 120 7.88 6.48 15.39
CA MET A 120 6.54 6.23 15.91
C MET A 120 5.47 6.28 14.82
N ALA A 121 5.55 7.25 13.88
CA ALA A 121 4.63 7.31 12.75
C ALA A 121 4.72 6.04 11.86
N SER A 122 5.94 5.54 11.60
CA SER A 122 6.16 4.31 10.84
C SER A 122 5.60 3.08 11.56
N GLN A 123 5.70 3.01 12.88
CA GLN A 123 5.15 1.91 13.69
C GLN A 123 3.63 1.87 13.60
N ILE A 124 2.96 3.01 13.77
CA ILE A 124 1.50 3.10 13.67
C ILE A 124 1.03 2.74 12.26
N ALA A 125 1.70 3.27 11.24
CA ALA A 125 1.35 3.00 9.86
C ALA A 125 1.61 1.54 9.46
N ALA A 126 2.71 0.94 9.92
CA ALA A 126 3.01 -0.48 9.69
C ALA A 126 2.00 -1.40 10.41
N LEU A 127 1.61 -1.05 11.65
CA LEU A 127 0.56 -1.76 12.37
C LEU A 127 -0.76 -1.72 11.58
N TYR A 128 -1.16 -0.54 11.09
CA TYR A 128 -2.34 -0.41 10.27
C TYR A 128 -2.25 -1.21 8.96
N TYR A 129 -1.08 -1.20 8.30
CA TYR A 129 -0.84 -1.96 7.08
C TYR A 129 -1.10 -3.46 7.28
N PHE A 130 -0.50 -4.07 8.31
CA PHE A 130 -0.72 -5.50 8.59
C PHE A 130 -2.15 -5.77 9.08
N ALA A 131 -2.70 -4.92 9.92
CA ALA A 131 -4.09 -5.04 10.37
C ALA A 131 -5.06 -4.96 9.19
N HIS A 132 -4.79 -4.12 8.19
CA HIS A 132 -5.63 -4.00 6.99
C HIS A 132 -5.78 -5.34 6.29
N PHE A 133 -4.66 -6.01 5.96
CA PHE A 133 -4.69 -7.26 5.21
C PHE A 133 -5.10 -8.47 6.04
N LEU A 134 -4.61 -8.60 7.28
CA LEU A 134 -4.77 -9.82 8.06
C LEU A 134 -6.05 -9.82 8.93
N ILE A 135 -6.60 -8.65 9.25
CA ILE A 135 -7.73 -8.51 10.18
C ILE A 135 -8.91 -7.83 9.50
N ILE A 136 -8.72 -6.58 9.05
CA ILE A 136 -9.81 -5.74 8.53
C ILE A 136 -10.39 -6.36 7.26
N LEU A 137 -9.55 -6.78 6.31
CA LEU A 137 -10.00 -7.33 5.04
C LEU A 137 -10.86 -8.60 5.22
N PRO A 138 -10.43 -9.66 5.94
CA PRO A 138 -11.27 -10.83 6.20
C PRO A 138 -12.58 -10.49 6.94
N ILE A 139 -12.52 -9.59 7.93
CA ILE A 139 -13.71 -9.21 8.70
C ILE A 139 -14.70 -8.46 7.82
N VAL A 140 -14.26 -7.37 7.18
CA VAL A 140 -15.09 -6.53 6.29
C VAL A 140 -15.68 -7.38 5.17
N SER A 141 -14.88 -8.24 4.56
CA SER A 141 -15.34 -9.18 3.53
C SER A 141 -16.49 -10.08 3.99
N SER A 142 -16.59 -10.43 5.27
CA SER A 142 -17.62 -11.32 5.80
C SER A 142 -18.88 -10.61 6.28
N ILE A 143 -18.76 -9.36 6.72
CA ILE A 143 -19.88 -8.60 7.32
C ILE A 143 -20.54 -7.61 6.36
N GLU A 144 -19.81 -7.16 5.33
CA GLU A 144 -20.24 -6.05 4.47
C GLU A 144 -21.42 -6.45 3.58
N ARG A 145 -22.40 -5.54 3.49
CA ARG A 145 -23.50 -5.63 2.52
C ARG A 145 -23.12 -4.80 1.29
N PRO A 146 -22.91 -5.42 0.11
CA PRO A 146 -22.51 -4.70 -1.08
C PRO A 146 -23.66 -3.88 -1.68
N ASP A 147 -23.30 -2.80 -2.36
CA ASP A 147 -24.22 -2.02 -3.19
C ASP A 147 -24.61 -2.83 -4.46
N PRO A 148 -25.79 -2.56 -5.05
CA PRO A 148 -26.22 -3.26 -6.26
C PRO A 148 -25.26 -3.04 -7.42
N LEU A 149 -24.96 -4.14 -8.12
CA LEU A 149 -24.14 -4.15 -9.33
C LEU A 149 -25.00 -3.82 -10.56
N PRO A 150 -24.45 -3.12 -11.57
CA PRO A 150 -25.10 -3.00 -12.87
C PRO A 150 -25.20 -4.38 -13.53
N PHE A 151 -26.26 -4.62 -14.31
CA PHE A 151 -26.49 -5.90 -14.97
C PHE A 151 -25.51 -6.15 -16.12
N SER A 152 -25.01 -5.07 -16.73
CA SER A 152 -24.02 -5.16 -17.81
C SER A 152 -23.01 -4.01 -17.75
N ILE A 153 -21.90 -4.18 -18.46
CA ILE A 153 -20.92 -3.11 -18.65
C ILE A 153 -21.56 -1.95 -19.42
N THR A 154 -22.45 -2.23 -20.37
CA THR A 154 -23.18 -1.22 -21.15
C THR A 154 -24.00 -0.30 -20.26
N GLU A 155 -24.75 -0.86 -19.32
CA GLU A 155 -25.52 -0.09 -18.33
C GLU A 155 -24.60 0.74 -17.41
N ALA A 156 -23.45 0.18 -17.04
CA ALA A 156 -22.47 0.89 -16.21
C ALA A 156 -21.84 2.11 -16.91
N VAL A 157 -21.76 2.09 -18.24
CA VAL A 157 -21.11 3.12 -19.06
C VAL A 157 -22.10 4.14 -19.62
N LEU A 158 -23.22 3.66 -20.18
CA LEU A 158 -24.22 4.49 -20.87
C LEU A 158 -25.38 4.91 -19.95
N GLY A 159 -25.48 4.33 -18.75
CA GLY A 159 -26.65 4.48 -17.88
C GLY A 159 -27.75 3.49 -18.25
N LYS A 160 -28.86 3.53 -17.50
CA LYS A 160 -30.04 2.72 -17.81
C LYS A 160 -30.69 3.26 -19.08
N ASP A 161 -30.73 2.43 -20.10
CA ASP A 161 -31.50 2.69 -21.31
C ASP A 161 -32.96 2.34 -21.00
N GLU A 162 -33.78 3.32 -20.59
CA GLU A 162 -35.21 3.10 -20.30
C GLU A 162 -35.96 2.53 -21.52
N ALA A 163 -35.46 2.78 -22.73
CA ALA A 163 -36.01 2.26 -23.98
C ALA A 163 -35.72 0.75 -24.24
N ALA A 164 -34.77 0.15 -23.53
CA ALA A 164 -34.43 -1.27 -23.63
C ALA A 164 -35.03 -2.12 -22.50
N ALA A 165 -35.79 -1.50 -21.58
CA ALA A 165 -36.58 -2.22 -20.60
C ALA A 165 -37.68 -3.00 -21.36
N LEU A 166 -37.49 -4.32 -21.49
CA LEU A 166 -38.57 -5.20 -21.91
C LEU A 166 -39.70 -5.03 -20.88
N ASP A 167 -40.80 -4.41 -21.30
CA ASP A 167 -42.06 -4.47 -20.57
C ASP A 167 -42.32 -5.93 -20.24
N ALA A 168 -42.43 -6.23 -18.95
CA ALA A 168 -42.78 -7.56 -18.50
C ALA A 168 -44.15 -7.89 -19.09
N ALA A 169 -44.15 -8.76 -20.11
CA ALA A 169 -45.35 -9.20 -20.78
C ALA A 169 -46.37 -9.74 -19.76
N GLU A 170 -47.62 -9.28 -19.90
CA GLU A 170 -48.83 -9.73 -19.19
C GLU A 170 -49.02 -11.26 -19.21
#